data_AF-A0A1B1TCU7-F1
#
_entry.id   AF-A0A1B1TCU7-F1
#
_cell.length_a   1.000
_cell.length_b   1.000
_cell.length_c   1.000
_cell.angle_alpha   90.00
_cell.angle_beta   90.00
_cell.angle_gamma   90.00
#
_symmetry.space_group_name_H-M   'P 1'
#
loop_
_entity.id
_entity.type
_entity.pdbx_description
1 polymer ?
#
loop_
_entity_poly.entity_id
_entity_poly.type
_entity_poly.pdbx_seq_one_letter_code
_entity_poly.pdbx_strand_id
1 'polypeptide(L)'
;MVEGWSRFALRFGDYYKSLNHNDLWVPPRLKSREWMFIPWGSSPPDRHRGFLDKKGLSDYLSQKSPHSCFHSTAYYKYPNERKMIDKDWLGADLIFDLDGDHLPGVSDNDFPTMISKIQEQAWTLWSDFLHPEFGFEEKYVQTSFSGHRGFHIHVRDPSLLHLDSNARRQLVNYIRGEGINVQTILSGPDSGWQNRINNGIKSVTHKLKVIKEKGPDYKSYIDELQTAVENSGKASKISSKKLSKPKINEIADLADEERLNRLLSDNKLRVFGEKNTSIFWDMVKGDNSVVLGSAGET
;
A
#
# COMPACT_ATOMS: atom_id res chain seq x y z
N MET A 1 25.16 24.79 -10.64
CA MET A 1 24.58 24.56 -11.99
C MET A 1 24.54 23.06 -12.20
N VAL A 2 23.36 22.48 -12.40
CA VAL A 2 23.22 21.01 -12.56
C VAL A 2 23.64 20.66 -13.98
N GLU A 3 24.94 20.37 -14.17
CA GLU A 3 25.42 19.68 -15.37
C GLU A 3 24.88 18.24 -15.39
N GLY A 4 24.37 17.79 -16.54
CA GLY A 4 24.17 16.36 -16.79
C GLY A 4 22.80 15.91 -17.31
N TRP A 5 21.74 16.74 -17.26
CA TRP A 5 20.41 16.30 -17.69
C TRP A 5 20.19 16.35 -19.21
N SER A 6 20.96 17.16 -19.95
CA SER A 6 20.78 17.40 -21.39
C SER A 6 20.84 16.11 -22.23
N ARG A 7 21.71 15.17 -21.87
CA ARG A 7 21.82 13.86 -22.53
C ARG A 7 20.54 13.04 -22.35
N PHE A 8 19.93 13.07 -21.17
CA PHE A 8 18.67 12.37 -20.91
C PHE A 8 17.50 13.05 -21.60
N ALA A 9 17.46 14.39 -21.60
CA ALA A 9 16.45 15.14 -22.35
C ALA A 9 16.47 14.84 -23.85
N LEU A 10 17.67 14.73 -24.45
CA LEU A 10 17.80 14.31 -25.84
C LEU A 10 17.22 12.91 -26.06
N ARG A 11 17.59 11.93 -25.22
CA ARG A 11 17.07 10.55 -25.32
C ARG A 11 15.55 10.47 -25.15
N PHE A 12 14.98 11.24 -24.22
CA PHE A 12 13.53 11.32 -24.03
C PHE A 12 12.86 11.96 -25.26
N GLY A 13 13.46 13.01 -25.81
CA GLY A 13 12.98 13.63 -27.04
C GLY A 13 12.98 12.66 -28.23
N ASP A 14 14.04 11.88 -28.39
CA ASP A 14 14.12 10.84 -29.41
C ASP A 14 13.05 9.76 -29.19
N TYR A 15 12.88 9.29 -27.96
CA TYR A 15 11.83 8.34 -27.59
C TYR A 15 10.44 8.88 -27.93
N TYR A 16 10.06 10.06 -27.45
CA TYR A 16 8.74 10.64 -27.72
C TYR A 16 8.50 10.94 -29.21
N LYS A 17 9.54 11.21 -30.00
CA LYS A 17 9.42 11.39 -31.46
C LYS A 17 9.34 10.06 -32.21
N SER A 18 9.86 8.97 -31.65
CA SER A 18 9.78 7.65 -32.27
C SER A 18 8.41 6.99 -32.12
N LEU A 19 7.56 7.47 -31.21
CA LEU A 19 6.23 6.90 -30.97
C LEU A 19 5.25 7.32 -32.08
N ASN A 20 4.49 6.36 -32.60
CA ASN A 20 3.28 6.65 -33.35
C ASN A 20 2.17 7.06 -32.38
N HIS A 21 1.39 8.09 -32.73
CA HIS A 21 0.28 8.56 -31.91
C HIS A 21 -0.78 7.46 -31.62
N ASN A 22 -0.90 6.45 -32.48
CA ASN A 22 -1.80 5.32 -32.24
C ASN A 22 -1.29 4.35 -31.17
N ASP A 23 0.03 4.18 -31.09
CA ASP A 23 0.72 3.28 -30.15
C ASP A 23 0.88 3.90 -28.77
N LEU A 24 0.70 5.22 -28.64
CA LEU A 24 0.72 5.91 -27.35
C LEU A 24 -0.41 5.37 -26.46
N TRP A 25 -0.03 4.73 -25.36
CA TRP A 25 -0.98 4.37 -24.33
C TRP A 25 -1.52 5.65 -23.67
N VAL A 26 -2.83 5.72 -23.50
CA VAL A 26 -3.51 6.81 -22.78
C VAL A 26 -4.53 6.22 -21.81
N PRO A 27 -4.76 6.86 -20.65
CA PRO A 27 -5.80 6.42 -19.75
C PRO A 27 -7.19 6.58 -20.41
N PRO A 28 -8.18 5.76 -20.02
CA PRO A 28 -9.57 5.96 -20.39
C PRO A 28 -10.03 7.37 -20.06
N ARG A 29 -10.97 7.89 -20.87
CA ARG A 29 -11.54 9.24 -20.73
C ARG A 29 -10.49 10.35 -20.81
N LEU A 30 -9.52 10.21 -21.72
CA LEU A 30 -8.46 11.18 -22.02
C LEU A 30 -8.94 12.65 -21.96
N LYS A 31 -10.05 12.95 -22.63
CA LYS A 31 -10.65 14.29 -22.76
C LYS A 31 -11.07 14.92 -21.44
N SER A 32 -11.32 14.10 -20.43
CA SER A 32 -11.81 14.54 -19.12
C SER A 32 -10.71 14.56 -18.07
N ARG A 33 -9.44 14.37 -18.43
CA ARG A 33 -8.33 14.36 -17.47
C ARG A 33 -7.49 15.61 -17.60
N GLU A 34 -7.10 16.15 -16.45
CA GLU A 34 -5.99 17.10 -16.36
C GLU A 34 -4.68 16.34 -16.57
N TRP A 35 -3.74 16.95 -17.28
CA TRP A 35 -2.37 16.48 -17.42
C TRP A 35 -1.41 17.46 -16.77
N MET A 36 -0.34 16.91 -16.19
CA MET A 36 0.78 17.64 -15.63
C MET A 36 2.07 17.07 -16.18
N PHE A 37 3.00 17.96 -16.56
CA PHE A 37 4.30 17.58 -17.09
C PHE A 37 5.40 18.25 -16.28
N ILE A 38 6.41 17.48 -15.87
CA ILE A 38 7.62 18.03 -15.24
C ILE A 38 8.63 18.29 -16.37
N PRO A 39 9.05 19.54 -16.59
CA PRO A 39 10.08 19.86 -17.56
C PRO A 39 11.48 19.49 -17.04
N TRP A 40 12.47 19.48 -17.93
CA TRP A 40 13.86 19.36 -17.52
C TRP A 40 14.37 20.67 -16.89
N GLY A 41 15.34 20.55 -15.98
CA GLY A 41 15.92 21.70 -15.26
C GLY A 41 15.03 22.20 -14.13
N SER A 42 15.05 23.51 -13.85
CA SER A 42 14.38 24.11 -12.69
C SER A 42 13.02 24.76 -13.03
N SER A 43 12.48 24.53 -14.23
CA SER A 43 11.20 25.12 -14.61
C SER A 43 10.05 24.49 -13.81
N PRO A 44 9.01 25.26 -13.45
CA PRO A 44 7.89 24.71 -12.72
C PRO A 44 7.11 23.68 -13.56
N PRO A 45 6.39 22.75 -12.92
CA PRO A 45 5.52 21.81 -13.63
C PRO A 45 4.47 22.53 -14.50
N ASP A 46 4.28 22.05 -15.73
CA ASP A 46 3.23 22.53 -16.63
C ASP A 46 1.93 21.79 -16.34
N ARG A 47 0.98 22.49 -15.71
CA ARG A 47 -0.30 21.98 -15.21
C ARG A 47 -1.49 22.54 -15.99
N HIS A 48 -2.69 22.04 -15.68
CA HIS A 48 -3.94 22.49 -16.31
C HIS A 48 -3.93 22.27 -17.84
N ARG A 49 -3.37 21.13 -18.24
CA ARG A 49 -3.39 20.66 -19.63
C ARG A 49 -4.46 19.60 -19.80
N GLY A 50 -4.91 19.42 -21.03
CA GLY A 50 -6.00 18.53 -21.38
C GLY A 50 -6.07 18.45 -22.89
N PHE A 51 -6.32 17.24 -23.36
CA PHE A 51 -6.12 16.87 -24.75
C PHE A 51 -7.40 16.27 -25.30
N LEU A 52 -7.74 16.65 -26.52
CA LEU A 52 -8.93 16.12 -27.20
C LEU A 52 -8.70 14.70 -27.71
N ASP A 53 -7.46 14.36 -28.07
CA ASP A 53 -7.12 13.06 -28.64
C ASP A 53 -5.65 12.71 -28.38
N LYS A 54 -5.27 11.48 -28.76
CA LYS A 54 -3.90 10.99 -28.62
C LYS A 54 -2.91 11.82 -29.44
N LYS A 55 -3.33 12.36 -30.59
CA LYS A 55 -2.47 13.15 -31.46
C LYS A 55 -2.03 14.44 -30.77
N GLY A 56 -2.95 15.18 -30.16
CA GLY A 56 -2.63 16.40 -29.42
C GLY A 56 -1.68 16.15 -28.25
N LEU A 57 -1.84 15.03 -27.54
CA LEU A 57 -0.89 14.62 -26.49
C LEU A 57 0.47 14.26 -27.11
N SER A 58 0.50 13.46 -28.16
CA SER A 58 1.73 13.07 -28.87
C SER A 58 2.51 14.28 -29.37
N ASP A 59 1.84 15.22 -30.03
CA ASP A 59 2.44 16.45 -30.55
C ASP A 59 3.07 17.27 -29.41
N TYR A 60 2.39 17.37 -28.26
CA TYR A 60 2.92 18.03 -27.07
C TYR A 60 4.17 17.32 -26.54
N LEU A 61 4.14 15.99 -26.41
CA LEU A 61 5.27 15.20 -25.92
C LEU A 61 6.48 15.31 -26.85
N SER A 62 6.29 15.20 -28.16
CA SER A 62 7.39 15.34 -29.14
C SER A 62 7.99 16.75 -29.15
N GLN A 63 7.17 17.79 -28.91
CA GLN A 63 7.64 19.18 -28.87
C GLN A 63 8.32 19.56 -27.55
N LYS A 64 7.76 19.14 -26.42
CA LYS A 64 8.22 19.56 -25.08
C LYS A 64 9.20 18.58 -24.45
N SER A 65 9.14 17.30 -24.84
CA SER A 65 9.99 16.21 -24.35
C SER A 65 10.16 16.25 -22.81
N PRO A 66 9.06 16.22 -22.04
CA PRO A 66 9.12 16.39 -20.58
C PRO A 66 9.89 15.26 -19.88
N HIS A 67 10.40 15.53 -18.69
CA HIS A 67 11.06 14.54 -17.83
C HIS A 67 10.05 13.51 -17.29
N SER A 68 8.87 13.96 -16.89
CA SER A 68 7.81 13.09 -16.36
C SER A 68 6.43 13.56 -16.81
N CYS A 69 5.54 12.60 -17.01
CA CYS A 69 4.16 12.83 -17.44
C CYS A 69 3.21 12.27 -16.41
N PHE A 70 2.19 13.05 -16.05
CA PHE A 70 1.15 12.66 -15.11
C PHE A 70 -0.21 13.03 -15.68
N HIS A 71 -1.22 12.27 -15.28
CA HIS A 71 -2.62 12.62 -15.52
C HIS A 71 -3.38 12.54 -14.20
N SER A 72 -4.46 13.31 -14.08
CA SER A 72 -5.32 13.26 -12.92
C SER A 72 -5.99 11.91 -12.80
N THR A 73 -6.18 11.48 -11.55
CA THR A 73 -7.04 10.36 -11.17
C THR A 73 -8.51 10.77 -11.32
N ALA A 74 -8.79 12.05 -11.07
CA ALA A 74 -10.07 12.71 -11.25
C ALA A 74 -10.41 12.98 -12.71
N TYR A 75 -11.72 13.06 -12.94
CA TYR A 75 -12.35 13.44 -14.18
C TYR A 75 -12.99 14.82 -14.03
N TYR A 76 -12.87 15.64 -15.05
CA TYR A 76 -13.37 17.00 -15.11
C TYR A 76 -14.08 17.23 -16.44
N LYS A 77 -15.09 18.11 -16.44
CA LYS A 77 -15.69 18.61 -17.68
C LYS A 77 -14.74 19.57 -18.38
N TYR A 78 -14.03 20.40 -17.61
CA TYR A 78 -13.09 21.40 -18.10
C TYR A 78 -11.70 21.20 -17.46
N PRO A 79 -10.93 20.18 -17.88
CA PRO A 79 -9.65 19.83 -17.24
C PRO A 79 -8.59 20.93 -17.31
N ASN A 80 -8.71 21.82 -18.30
CA ASN A 80 -7.79 22.93 -18.58
C ASN A 80 -8.01 24.17 -17.69
N GLU A 81 -9.09 24.21 -16.92
CA GLU A 81 -9.36 25.34 -16.04
C GLU A 81 -8.33 25.43 -14.92
N ARG A 82 -8.01 26.67 -14.53
CA ARG A 82 -7.00 26.93 -13.50
C ARG A 82 -7.55 26.77 -12.09
N LYS A 83 -8.79 27.17 -11.85
CA LYS A 83 -9.43 27.05 -10.54
C LYS A 83 -10.21 25.75 -10.46
N MET A 84 -10.12 25.07 -9.32
CA MET A 84 -10.81 23.79 -9.09
C MET A 84 -12.32 23.88 -9.23
N ILE A 85 -12.93 24.98 -8.77
CA ILE A 85 -14.37 25.20 -8.86
C ILE A 85 -14.85 25.29 -10.31
N ASP A 86 -14.00 25.77 -11.21
CA ASP A 86 -14.33 25.96 -12.63
C ASP A 86 -14.11 24.66 -13.44
N LYS A 87 -13.39 23.66 -12.89
CA LYS A 87 -13.12 22.40 -13.59
C LYS A 87 -14.36 21.51 -13.76
N ASP A 88 -15.35 21.65 -12.88
CA ASP A 88 -16.57 20.83 -12.83
C ASP A 88 -16.22 19.32 -12.69
N TRP A 89 -16.00 18.89 -11.44
CA TRP A 89 -15.56 17.53 -11.09
C TRP A 89 -16.64 16.48 -11.36
N LEU A 90 -16.26 15.38 -12.00
CA LEU A 90 -17.18 14.33 -12.46
C LEU A 90 -16.99 12.97 -11.77
N GLY A 91 -15.92 12.80 -10.99
CA GLY A 91 -15.54 11.51 -10.41
C GLY A 91 -14.03 11.34 -10.32
N ALA A 92 -13.57 10.23 -9.76
CA ALA A 92 -12.16 9.85 -9.81
C ALA A 92 -11.95 8.34 -9.79
N ASP A 93 -10.92 7.86 -10.48
CA ASP A 93 -10.43 6.48 -10.33
C ASP A 93 -10.13 6.18 -8.86
N LEU A 94 -10.38 4.96 -8.41
CA LEU A 94 -9.84 4.45 -7.16
C LEU A 94 -8.46 3.87 -7.43
N ILE A 95 -7.45 4.31 -6.69
CA ILE A 95 -6.06 3.95 -6.92
C ILE A 95 -5.45 3.52 -5.61
N PHE A 96 -4.62 2.48 -5.70
CA PHE A 96 -3.74 2.03 -4.64
C PHE A 96 -2.31 2.14 -5.15
N ASP A 97 -1.48 2.94 -4.48
CA ASP A 97 -0.06 3.09 -4.78
C ASP A 97 0.76 2.28 -3.76
N LEU A 98 1.59 1.37 -4.27
CA LEU A 98 2.45 0.53 -3.46
C LEU A 98 3.91 0.90 -3.73
N ASP A 99 4.53 1.63 -2.80
CA ASP A 99 5.94 2.03 -2.89
C ASP A 99 6.85 1.15 -2.01
N GLY A 100 7.97 0.71 -2.60
CA GLY A 100 8.97 -0.16 -1.97
C GLY A 100 9.79 0.51 -0.87
N ASP A 101 9.87 1.84 -0.85
CA ASP A 101 10.68 2.62 0.12
C ASP A 101 10.28 2.42 1.58
N HIS A 102 9.02 2.05 1.80
CA HIS A 102 8.46 1.88 3.13
C HIS A 102 8.46 0.42 3.58
N LEU A 103 9.10 -0.48 2.82
CA LEU A 103 9.25 -1.88 3.18
C LEU A 103 10.28 -2.07 4.30
N PRO A 104 9.88 -2.61 5.46
CA PRO A 104 10.83 -2.90 6.53
C PRO A 104 11.90 -3.89 6.09
N GLY A 105 13.17 -3.56 6.35
CA GLY A 105 14.30 -4.47 6.10
C GLY A 105 14.65 -4.64 4.61
N VAL A 106 14.24 -3.71 3.75
CA VAL A 106 14.69 -3.63 2.35
C VAL A 106 15.50 -2.35 2.19
N SER A 107 16.68 -2.48 1.57
CA SER A 107 17.48 -1.33 1.17
C SER A 107 17.13 -0.97 -0.26
N ASP A 108 17.02 0.33 -0.57
CA ASP A 108 16.83 0.84 -1.93
C ASP A 108 17.91 0.35 -2.91
N ASN A 109 19.08 -0.04 -2.39
CA ASN A 109 20.18 -0.58 -3.17
C ASN A 109 19.99 -2.06 -3.57
N ASP A 110 19.04 -2.77 -2.94
CA ASP A 110 18.68 -4.16 -3.28
C ASP A 110 17.36 -4.19 -4.07
N PHE A 111 17.45 -3.68 -5.30
CA PHE A 111 16.31 -3.58 -6.21
C PHE A 111 15.59 -4.92 -6.47
N PRO A 112 16.28 -6.05 -6.72
CA PRO A 112 15.61 -7.33 -6.92
C PRO A 112 14.77 -7.79 -5.72
N THR A 113 15.30 -7.68 -4.50
CA THR A 113 14.53 -8.06 -3.29
C THR A 113 13.37 -7.10 -3.07
N MET A 114 13.57 -5.80 -3.27
CA MET A 114 12.52 -4.79 -3.14
C MET A 114 11.36 -5.06 -4.10
N ILE A 115 11.66 -5.27 -5.39
CA ILE A 115 10.62 -5.46 -6.40
C ILE A 115 9.85 -6.77 -6.16
N SER A 116 10.52 -7.83 -5.72
CA SER A 116 9.86 -9.10 -5.36
C SER A 116 8.87 -8.90 -4.22
N LYS A 117 9.29 -8.21 -3.14
CA LYS A 117 8.45 -7.96 -1.97
C LYS A 117 7.25 -7.07 -2.28
N ILE A 118 7.45 -5.99 -3.04
CA ILE A 118 6.34 -5.08 -3.38
C ILE A 118 5.36 -5.72 -4.37
N GLN A 119 5.83 -6.64 -5.22
CA GLN A 119 4.97 -7.46 -6.07
C GLN A 119 4.11 -8.42 -5.25
N GLU A 120 4.69 -9.11 -4.26
CA GLU A 120 3.95 -9.99 -3.35
C GLU A 120 2.88 -9.22 -2.56
N GLN A 121 3.19 -8.00 -2.12
CA GLN A 121 2.21 -7.14 -1.46
C GLN A 121 1.11 -6.64 -2.39
N ALA A 122 1.44 -6.26 -3.63
CA ALA A 122 0.45 -5.89 -4.63
C ALA A 122 -0.49 -7.07 -4.94
N TRP A 123 0.06 -8.28 -5.03
CA TRP A 123 -0.72 -9.50 -5.20
C TRP A 123 -1.62 -9.75 -3.98
N THR A 124 -1.07 -9.68 -2.77
CA THR A 124 -1.83 -9.87 -1.52
C THR A 124 -2.97 -8.84 -1.43
N LEU A 125 -2.71 -7.56 -1.71
CA LEU A 125 -3.76 -6.53 -1.74
C LEU A 125 -4.91 -6.94 -2.68
N TRP A 126 -4.59 -7.43 -3.87
CA TRP A 126 -5.58 -7.89 -4.83
C TRP A 126 -6.32 -9.16 -4.37
N SER A 127 -5.58 -10.22 -4.06
CA SER A 127 -6.10 -11.56 -3.78
C SER A 127 -6.84 -11.68 -2.47
N ASP A 128 -6.53 -10.81 -1.51
CA ASP A 128 -7.04 -10.91 -0.14
C ASP A 128 -8.08 -9.86 0.18
N PHE A 129 -8.01 -8.67 -0.43
CA PHE A 129 -8.92 -7.57 -0.10
C PHE A 129 -9.75 -7.14 -1.31
N LEU A 130 -9.07 -6.63 -2.35
CA LEU A 130 -9.77 -5.91 -3.43
C LEU A 130 -10.76 -6.81 -4.17
N HIS A 131 -10.36 -8.03 -4.52
CA HIS A 131 -11.23 -8.95 -5.24
C HIS A 131 -12.24 -9.67 -4.34
N PRO A 132 -11.83 -10.48 -3.34
CA PRO A 132 -12.78 -11.32 -2.60
C PRO A 132 -13.66 -10.54 -1.61
N GLU A 133 -13.14 -9.46 -1.00
CA GLU A 133 -13.84 -8.77 0.08
C GLU A 133 -14.56 -7.51 -0.42
N PHE A 134 -13.93 -6.73 -1.30
CA PHE A 134 -14.58 -5.54 -1.90
C PHE A 134 -15.35 -5.84 -3.18
N GLY A 135 -15.17 -7.03 -3.77
CA GLY A 135 -15.88 -7.44 -4.97
C GLY A 135 -15.41 -6.73 -6.24
N PHE A 136 -14.20 -6.16 -6.25
CA PHE A 136 -13.68 -5.49 -7.44
C PHE A 136 -13.41 -6.51 -8.54
N GLU A 137 -13.94 -6.25 -9.73
CA GLU A 137 -13.81 -7.14 -10.87
C GLU A 137 -12.55 -6.83 -11.68
N GLU A 138 -11.79 -7.86 -12.04
CA GLU A 138 -10.53 -7.74 -12.81
C GLU A 138 -10.69 -6.93 -14.10
N LYS A 139 -11.85 -7.04 -14.78
CA LYS A 139 -12.16 -6.30 -16.01
C LYS A 139 -12.12 -4.78 -15.86
N TYR A 140 -12.25 -4.26 -14.63
CA TYR A 140 -12.18 -2.82 -14.32
C TYR A 140 -10.81 -2.39 -13.79
N VAL A 141 -9.87 -3.32 -13.67
CA VAL A 141 -8.59 -3.09 -13.00
C VAL A 141 -7.47 -2.98 -14.02
N GLN A 142 -6.60 -2.00 -13.80
CA GLN A 142 -5.33 -1.88 -14.48
C GLN A 142 -4.22 -1.80 -13.44
N THR A 143 -3.31 -2.78 -13.48
CA THR A 143 -2.06 -2.75 -12.72
C THR A 143 -0.95 -2.19 -13.59
N SER A 144 -0.07 -1.38 -13.01
CA SER A 144 1.06 -0.79 -13.74
C SER A 144 2.29 -0.71 -12.84
N PHE A 145 3.45 -1.02 -13.39
CA PHE A 145 4.71 -0.72 -12.72
C PHE A 145 4.91 0.80 -12.69
N SER A 146 5.25 1.35 -11.53
CA SER A 146 5.48 2.79 -11.31
C SER A 146 6.61 3.37 -12.19
N GLY A 147 7.47 2.51 -12.74
CA GLY A 147 8.68 2.90 -13.44
C GLY A 147 9.91 2.98 -12.53
N HIS A 148 9.72 2.80 -11.22
CA HIS A 148 10.82 2.78 -10.25
C HIS A 148 10.65 1.66 -9.22
N ARG A 149 9.98 1.88 -8.08
CA ARG A 149 10.10 1.00 -6.89
C ARG A 149 8.79 0.37 -6.45
N GLY A 150 7.77 0.46 -7.29
CA GLY A 150 6.40 0.16 -6.86
C GLY A 150 5.43 -0.17 -7.98
N PHE A 151 4.17 -0.40 -7.60
CA PHE A 151 3.06 -0.70 -8.49
C PHE A 151 1.85 0.18 -8.18
N HIS A 152 1.10 0.54 -9.21
CA HIS A 152 -0.20 1.19 -9.07
C HIS A 152 -1.29 0.22 -9.49
N ILE A 153 -2.34 0.11 -8.68
CA ILE A 153 -3.58 -0.60 -9.03
C ILE A 153 -4.68 0.44 -9.24
N HIS A 154 -5.10 0.63 -10.48
CA HIS A 154 -6.21 1.51 -10.84
C HIS A 154 -7.50 0.70 -10.99
N VAL A 155 -8.47 0.94 -10.11
CA VAL A 155 -9.83 0.40 -10.19
C VAL A 155 -10.72 1.45 -10.85
N ARG A 156 -11.19 1.17 -12.07
CA ARG A 156 -11.97 2.11 -12.91
C ARG A 156 -13.41 1.66 -13.12
N ASP A 157 -14.00 1.05 -12.11
CA ASP A 157 -15.41 0.68 -12.08
C ASP A 157 -16.27 1.96 -12.07
N PRO A 158 -17.18 2.16 -13.06
CA PRO A 158 -18.08 3.30 -13.10
C PRO A 158 -18.89 3.51 -11.81
N SER A 159 -19.24 2.44 -11.11
CA SER A 159 -20.01 2.49 -9.85
C SER A 159 -19.22 3.12 -8.71
N LEU A 160 -17.89 3.14 -8.75
CA LEU A 160 -17.02 3.62 -7.66
C LEU A 160 -16.50 5.05 -7.88
N LEU A 161 -16.75 5.65 -9.05
CA LEU A 161 -16.17 6.95 -9.40
C LEU A 161 -16.60 8.09 -8.47
N HIS A 162 -17.76 7.95 -7.82
CA HIS A 162 -18.35 8.94 -6.93
C HIS A 162 -17.80 8.88 -5.49
N LEU A 163 -16.99 7.88 -5.14
CA LEU A 163 -16.46 7.74 -3.79
C LEU A 163 -15.67 8.99 -3.39
N ASP A 164 -16.04 9.57 -2.25
CA ASP A 164 -15.37 10.73 -1.68
C ASP A 164 -14.09 10.34 -0.93
N SER A 165 -13.37 11.34 -0.41
CA SER A 165 -12.13 11.11 0.35
C SER A 165 -12.34 10.29 1.63
N ASN A 166 -13.51 10.42 2.28
CA ASN A 166 -13.78 9.70 3.53
C ASN A 166 -14.05 8.21 3.27
N ALA A 167 -14.86 7.89 2.27
CA ALA A 167 -15.12 6.51 1.86
C ALA A 167 -13.83 5.81 1.41
N ARG A 168 -12.99 6.49 0.63
CA ARG A 168 -11.66 5.98 0.23
C ARG A 168 -10.76 5.73 1.44
N ARG A 169 -10.76 6.62 2.42
CA ARG A 169 -10.04 6.42 3.68
C ARG A 169 -10.55 5.19 4.44
N GLN A 170 -11.86 4.93 4.47
CA GLN A 170 -12.39 3.74 5.12
C GLN A 170 -11.92 2.45 4.44
N LEU A 171 -11.79 2.40 3.11
CA LEU A 171 -11.21 1.24 2.42
C LEU A 171 -9.77 0.98 2.87
N VAL A 172 -8.96 2.04 2.96
CA VAL A 172 -7.55 1.96 3.38
C VAL A 172 -7.45 1.54 4.84
N ASN A 173 -8.28 2.13 5.72
CA ASN A 173 -8.33 1.76 7.13
C ASN A 173 -8.72 0.29 7.30
N TYR A 174 -9.69 -0.18 6.51
CA TYR A 174 -10.08 -1.58 6.51
C TYR A 174 -8.93 -2.49 6.07
N ILE A 175 -8.21 -2.17 4.99
CA ILE A 175 -7.05 -2.95 4.52
C ILE A 175 -5.94 -2.99 5.59
N ARG A 176 -5.71 -1.88 6.27
CA ARG A 176 -4.68 -1.74 7.33
C ARG A 176 -5.12 -2.31 8.68
N GLY A 177 -6.37 -2.73 8.82
CA GLY A 177 -6.92 -3.19 10.09
C GLY A 177 -7.01 -2.11 11.17
N GLU A 178 -7.10 -0.84 10.78
CA GLU A 178 -7.21 0.28 11.71
C GLU A 178 -8.53 0.23 12.48
N GLY A 179 -8.46 0.29 13.81
CA GLY A 179 -9.64 0.29 14.68
C GLY A 179 -10.22 -1.11 14.96
N ILE A 180 -9.55 -2.18 14.53
CA ILE A 180 -10.02 -3.55 14.78
C ILE A 180 -9.86 -3.94 16.24
N ASN A 181 -10.96 -4.44 16.82
CA ASN A 181 -10.97 -5.09 18.13
C ASN A 181 -10.92 -6.61 17.95
N VAL A 182 -9.79 -7.21 18.36
CA VAL A 182 -9.53 -8.65 18.17
C VAL A 182 -10.60 -9.53 18.82
N GLN A 183 -11.00 -9.23 20.06
CA GLN A 183 -12.03 -10.00 20.75
C GLN A 183 -13.36 -9.97 20.01
N THR A 184 -13.76 -8.80 19.51
CA THR A 184 -15.01 -8.63 18.76
C THR A 184 -14.97 -9.45 17.47
N ILE A 185 -13.87 -9.38 16.72
CA ILE A 185 -13.69 -10.16 15.49
C ILE A 185 -13.73 -11.67 15.75
N LEU A 186 -13.00 -12.15 16.76
CA LEU A 186 -12.95 -13.58 17.07
C LEU A 186 -14.28 -14.13 17.58
N SER A 187 -15.08 -13.32 18.28
CA SER A 187 -16.43 -13.69 18.71
C SER A 187 -17.52 -13.49 17.64
N GLY A 188 -17.16 -12.84 16.54
CA GLY A 188 -18.06 -12.48 15.45
C GLY A 188 -18.26 -13.61 14.43
N PRO A 189 -19.01 -13.33 13.36
CA PRO A 189 -19.18 -14.26 12.27
C PRO A 189 -17.88 -14.46 11.49
N ASP A 190 -17.86 -15.54 10.71
CA ASP A 190 -16.78 -15.85 9.78
C ASP A 190 -16.55 -14.67 8.83
N SER A 191 -15.31 -14.15 8.84
CA SER A 191 -14.91 -12.99 8.04
C SER A 191 -13.44 -13.06 7.67
N GLY A 192 -13.04 -12.31 6.64
CA GLY A 192 -11.64 -12.20 6.23
C GLY A 192 -10.72 -11.79 7.38
N TRP A 193 -11.16 -10.83 8.20
CA TRP A 193 -10.42 -10.40 9.39
C TRP A 193 -10.33 -11.46 10.48
N GLN A 194 -11.37 -12.28 10.69
CA GLN A 194 -11.29 -13.39 11.64
C GLN A 194 -10.24 -14.43 11.18
N ASN A 195 -10.23 -14.75 9.88
CA ASN A 195 -9.22 -15.65 9.30
C ASN A 195 -7.80 -15.08 9.43
N ARG A 196 -7.61 -13.78 9.15
CA ARG A 196 -6.33 -13.09 9.33
C ARG A 196 -5.85 -13.17 10.78
N ILE A 197 -6.70 -12.80 11.75
CA ILE A 197 -6.34 -12.89 13.16
C ILE A 197 -5.98 -14.33 13.56
N ASN A 198 -6.74 -15.34 13.12
CA ASN A 198 -6.44 -16.74 13.40
C ASN A 198 -5.08 -17.18 12.83
N ASN A 199 -4.75 -16.73 11.61
CA ASN A 199 -3.43 -16.96 11.01
C ASN A 199 -2.32 -16.23 11.79
N GLY A 200 -2.57 -15.00 12.23
CA GLY A 200 -1.68 -14.24 13.10
C GLY A 200 -1.40 -14.91 14.43
N ILE A 201 -2.43 -15.47 15.07
CA ILE A 201 -2.25 -16.25 16.31
C ILE A 201 -1.33 -17.45 16.03
N LYS A 202 -1.58 -18.23 14.97
CA LYS A 202 -0.72 -19.37 14.60
C LYS A 202 0.72 -18.94 14.31
N SER A 203 0.92 -17.85 13.56
CA SER A 203 2.22 -17.27 13.25
C SER A 203 2.98 -16.85 14.52
N VAL A 204 2.37 -16.01 15.36
CA VAL A 204 3.00 -15.50 16.58
C VAL A 204 3.29 -16.62 17.58
N THR A 205 2.39 -17.57 17.75
CA THR A 205 2.61 -18.72 18.65
C THR A 205 3.75 -19.61 18.20
N HIS A 206 3.87 -19.87 16.89
CA HIS A 206 5.02 -20.57 16.33
C HIS A 206 6.33 -19.81 16.60
N LYS A 207 6.36 -18.49 16.33
CA LYS A 207 7.53 -17.64 16.59
C LYS A 207 7.95 -17.66 18.06
N LEU A 208 6.99 -17.55 18.98
CA LEU A 208 7.25 -17.60 20.42
C LEU A 208 7.80 -18.97 20.85
N LYS A 209 7.28 -20.08 20.30
CA LYS A 209 7.81 -21.43 20.57
C LYS A 209 9.27 -21.55 20.12
N VAL A 210 9.60 -21.11 18.91
CA VAL A 210 10.98 -21.11 18.39
C VAL A 210 11.90 -20.23 19.25
N ILE A 211 11.42 -19.08 19.72
CA ILE A 211 12.18 -18.19 20.62
C ILE A 211 12.49 -18.87 21.96
N LYS A 212 11.49 -19.51 22.57
CA LYS A 212 11.63 -20.25 23.83
C LYS A 212 12.65 -21.38 23.70
N GLU A 213 12.58 -22.14 22.61
CA GLU A 213 13.46 -23.28 22.34
C GLU A 213 14.85 -22.86 21.83
N LYS A 214 15.06 -21.56 21.55
CA LYS A 214 16.24 -21.03 20.84
C LYS A 214 16.52 -21.79 19.54
N GLY A 215 15.45 -22.11 18.81
CA GLY A 215 15.52 -22.82 17.54
C GLY A 215 16.12 -21.96 16.41
N PRO A 216 16.16 -22.48 15.17
CA PRO A 216 16.59 -21.71 14.01
C PRO A 216 15.84 -20.37 13.90
N ASP A 217 16.53 -19.33 13.45
CA ASP A 217 15.94 -18.01 13.17
C ASP A 217 15.32 -17.25 14.36
N TYR A 218 15.47 -17.73 15.61
CA TYR A 218 14.88 -17.09 16.80
C TYR A 218 15.21 -15.59 16.92
N LYS A 219 16.42 -15.17 16.48
CA LYS A 219 16.82 -13.76 16.48
C LYS A 219 16.00 -12.94 15.49
N SER A 220 15.75 -13.48 14.30
CA SER A 220 14.90 -12.86 13.28
C SER A 220 13.47 -12.71 13.80
N TYR A 221 12.92 -13.78 14.40
CA TYR A 221 11.57 -13.72 14.96
C TYR A 221 11.42 -12.73 16.11
N ILE A 222 12.46 -12.53 16.93
CA ILE A 222 12.44 -11.43 17.92
C ILE A 222 12.32 -10.07 17.22
N ASP A 223 13.13 -9.83 16.18
CA ASP A 223 13.12 -8.55 15.46
C ASP A 223 11.79 -8.34 14.70
N GLU A 224 11.19 -9.40 14.15
CA GLU A 224 9.86 -9.39 13.55
C GLU A 224 8.76 -9.06 14.56
N LEU A 225 8.74 -9.71 15.72
CA LEU A 225 7.75 -9.43 16.77
C LEU A 225 7.90 -8.03 17.37
N GLN A 226 9.12 -7.49 17.44
CA GLN A 226 9.33 -6.08 17.78
C GLN A 226 8.67 -5.17 16.75
N THR A 227 8.92 -5.43 15.46
CA THR A 227 8.36 -4.65 14.35
C THR A 227 6.84 -4.73 14.31
N ALA A 228 6.27 -5.92 14.56
CA ALA A 228 4.82 -6.13 14.64
C ALA A 228 4.17 -5.26 15.71
N VAL A 229 4.73 -5.24 16.92
CA VAL A 229 4.20 -4.39 18.01
C VAL A 229 4.30 -2.91 17.65
N GLU A 230 5.40 -2.47 17.05
CA GLU A 230 5.57 -1.10 16.57
C GLU A 230 4.53 -0.72 15.51
N ASN A 231 4.22 -1.63 14.58
CA ASN A 231 3.20 -1.42 13.54
C ASN A 231 1.79 -1.36 14.12
N SER A 232 1.46 -2.23 15.08
CA SER A 232 0.16 -2.23 15.76
C SER A 232 -0.09 -0.93 16.55
N GLY A 233 0.98 -0.30 17.04
CA GLY A 233 0.96 0.94 17.80
C GLY A 233 0.76 2.19 16.95
N LYS A 234 1.16 2.22 15.67
CA LYS A 234 1.01 3.40 14.80
C LYS A 234 -0.45 3.78 14.54
N ALA A 235 -1.40 2.86 14.70
CA ALA A 235 -2.84 3.12 14.59
C ALA A 235 -3.44 3.86 15.81
N SER A 236 -2.72 3.91 16.94
CA SER A 236 -3.11 4.68 18.14
C SER A 236 -2.03 5.72 18.41
N LYS A 237 -2.37 7.00 18.55
CA LYS A 237 -1.41 8.12 18.72
C LYS A 237 -0.57 8.07 20.04
N ILE A 238 -0.42 6.91 20.69
CA ILE A 238 0.18 6.73 22.00
C ILE A 238 1.41 5.81 21.90
N SER A 239 2.59 6.43 22.01
CA SER A 239 3.89 5.84 22.39
C SER A 239 4.44 4.70 21.51
N SER A 240 5.18 5.09 20.47
CA SER A 240 6.14 4.31 19.68
C SER A 240 7.37 3.84 20.48
N LYS A 241 7.18 3.17 21.62
CA LYS A 241 8.29 2.57 22.37
C LYS A 241 8.56 1.17 21.86
N LYS A 242 9.72 1.00 21.21
CA LYS A 242 10.29 -0.29 20.83
C LYS A 242 10.20 -1.27 21.99
N LEU A 243 9.47 -2.37 21.80
CA LEU A 243 9.33 -3.41 22.82
C LEU A 243 10.71 -4.02 23.11
N SER A 244 11.08 -4.20 24.37
CA SER A 244 12.40 -4.72 24.70
C SER A 244 12.51 -6.23 24.42
N LYS A 245 13.67 -6.69 23.91
CA LYS A 245 13.93 -8.13 23.66
C LYS A 245 13.68 -9.01 24.90
N PRO A 246 14.08 -8.60 26.13
CA PRO A 246 13.75 -9.36 27.34
C PRO A 246 12.25 -9.55 27.54
N LYS A 247 11.42 -8.58 27.14
CA LYS A 247 9.97 -8.68 27.28
C LYS A 247 9.36 -9.70 26.33
N ILE A 248 9.91 -9.83 25.12
CA ILE A 248 9.51 -10.87 24.16
C ILE A 248 9.88 -12.24 24.69
N ASN A 249 11.09 -12.40 25.23
CA ASN A 249 11.51 -13.67 25.84
C ASN A 249 10.62 -14.05 27.03
N GLU A 250 10.24 -13.09 27.89
CA GLU A 250 9.29 -13.33 28.98
C GLU A 250 7.95 -13.87 28.46
N ILE A 251 7.41 -13.28 27.38
CA ILE A 251 6.16 -13.77 26.77
C ILE A 251 6.35 -15.15 26.16
N ALA A 252 7.48 -15.40 25.50
CA ALA A 252 7.81 -16.71 24.93
C ALA A 252 7.89 -17.80 26.01
N ASP A 253 8.53 -17.51 27.14
CA ASP A 253 8.61 -18.45 28.27
C ASP A 253 7.22 -18.82 28.82
N LEU A 254 6.33 -17.81 28.91
CA LEU A 254 4.95 -17.96 29.36
C LEU A 254 4.03 -18.63 28.33
N ALA A 255 4.40 -18.69 27.04
CA ALA A 255 3.61 -19.24 25.93
C ALA A 255 3.76 -20.77 25.80
N ASP A 256 3.43 -21.51 26.86
CA ASP A 256 3.31 -22.97 26.80
C ASP A 256 2.04 -23.44 26.08
N GLU A 257 2.03 -24.71 25.64
CA GLU A 257 0.92 -25.28 24.86
C GLU A 257 -0.41 -25.23 25.63
N GLU A 258 -0.41 -25.37 26.96
CA GLU A 258 -1.62 -25.30 27.78
C GLU A 258 -2.24 -23.90 27.72
N ARG A 259 -1.45 -22.85 27.97
CA ARG A 259 -1.91 -21.46 27.95
C ARG A 259 -2.33 -21.02 26.56
N LEU A 260 -1.63 -21.46 25.53
CA LEU A 260 -2.00 -21.19 24.15
C LEU A 260 -3.32 -21.86 23.77
N ASN A 261 -3.52 -23.13 24.14
CA ASN A 261 -4.78 -23.82 23.92
C ASN A 261 -5.94 -23.15 24.68
N ARG A 262 -5.70 -22.68 25.90
CA ARG A 262 -6.68 -21.90 26.66
C ARG A 262 -7.01 -20.56 26.01
N LEU A 263 -6.02 -19.86 25.46
CA LEU A 263 -6.23 -18.60 24.75
C LEU A 263 -7.01 -18.80 23.44
N LEU A 264 -6.74 -19.90 22.74
CA LEU A 264 -7.43 -20.30 21.52
C LEU A 264 -8.88 -20.73 21.78
N SER A 265 -9.16 -21.35 22.92
CA SER A 265 -10.52 -21.74 23.31
C SER A 265 -11.34 -20.60 23.89
N ASP A 266 -10.72 -19.68 24.64
CA ASP A 266 -11.34 -18.46 25.13
C ASP A 266 -10.37 -17.27 25.04
N ASN A 267 -10.56 -16.48 23.98
CA ASN A 267 -9.76 -15.30 23.66
C ASN A 267 -9.94 -14.10 24.63
N LYS A 268 -10.88 -14.21 25.59
CA LYS A 268 -11.04 -13.24 26.69
C LYS A 268 -10.08 -13.51 27.85
N LEU A 269 -9.48 -14.71 27.89
CA LEU A 269 -8.55 -15.09 28.94
C LEU A 269 -7.25 -14.31 28.85
N ARG A 270 -6.77 -13.85 30.01
CA ARG A 270 -5.49 -13.18 30.16
C ARG A 270 -4.40 -14.16 30.53
N VAL A 271 -4.14 -15.12 29.65
CA VAL A 271 -3.28 -16.30 29.93
C VAL A 271 -1.82 -15.95 30.24
N PHE A 272 -1.36 -14.75 29.87
CA PHE A 272 -0.01 -14.25 30.18
C PHE A 272 0.01 -13.16 31.27
N GLY A 273 -1.14 -12.89 31.90
CA GLY A 273 -1.36 -11.67 32.69
C GLY A 273 -1.77 -10.48 31.81
N GLU A 274 -2.33 -9.44 32.41
CA GLU A 274 -2.98 -8.32 31.69
C GLU A 274 -2.05 -7.64 30.68
N LYS A 275 -0.86 -7.22 31.12
CA LYS A 275 0.09 -6.48 30.28
C LYS A 275 0.65 -7.34 29.14
N ASN A 276 1.02 -8.58 29.42
CA ASN A 276 1.63 -9.47 28.42
C ASN A 276 0.61 -10.01 27.43
N THR A 277 -0.63 -10.23 27.86
CA THR A 277 -1.72 -10.60 26.95
C THR A 277 -2.03 -9.45 25.98
N SER A 278 -2.02 -8.20 26.45
CA SER A 278 -2.14 -7.04 25.54
C SER A 278 -1.02 -7.00 24.51
N ILE A 279 0.23 -7.18 24.94
CA ILE A 279 1.39 -7.17 24.04
C ILE A 279 1.32 -8.33 23.04
N PHE A 280 0.85 -9.51 23.45
CA PHE A 280 0.61 -10.62 22.54
C PHE A 280 -0.40 -10.25 21.44
N TRP A 281 -1.50 -9.59 21.79
CA TRP A 281 -2.47 -9.13 20.80
C TRP A 281 -1.92 -8.03 19.88
N ASP A 282 -1.03 -7.18 20.39
CA ASP A 282 -0.30 -6.21 19.58
C ASP A 282 0.66 -6.89 18.59
N MET A 283 1.36 -7.96 19.02
CA MET A 283 2.14 -8.81 18.11
C MET A 283 1.26 -9.43 17.02
N VAL A 284 0.10 -9.99 17.38
CA VAL A 284 -0.82 -10.60 16.41
C VAL A 284 -1.33 -9.56 15.41
N LYS A 285 -1.84 -8.41 15.88
CA LYS A 285 -2.40 -7.37 14.99
C LYS A 285 -1.38 -6.83 13.99
N GLY A 286 -0.10 -6.71 14.39
CA GLY A 286 0.94 -6.15 13.54
C GLY A 286 1.77 -7.20 12.79
N ASP A 287 1.48 -8.49 12.91
CA ASP A 287 2.18 -9.54 12.18
C ASP A 287 1.87 -9.44 10.69
N ASN A 288 2.87 -9.71 9.85
CA ASN A 288 2.72 -9.61 8.38
C ASN A 288 1.71 -10.62 7.81
N SER A 289 1.31 -11.65 8.57
CA SER A 289 0.21 -12.55 8.19
C SER A 289 -1.18 -11.97 8.43
N VAL A 290 -1.28 -10.83 9.14
CA VAL A 290 -2.54 -10.20 9.54
C VAL A 290 -2.79 -8.91 8.78
N VAL A 291 -1.80 -8.03 8.73
CA VAL A 291 -1.87 -6.74 8.03
C VAL A 291 -0.91 -6.72 6.86
N LEU A 292 -1.34 -6.10 5.75
CA LEU A 292 -0.38 -5.64 4.76
C LEU A 292 0.56 -4.65 5.46
N GLY A 293 1.86 -4.90 5.35
CA GLY A 293 2.90 -4.04 5.93
C GLY A 293 2.73 -2.57 5.48
N SER A 294 3.43 -1.64 6.12
CA SER A 294 3.29 -0.19 5.89
C SER A 294 3.63 0.34 4.49
N ALA A 295 3.85 -0.52 3.51
CA ALA A 295 4.05 -0.14 2.12
C ALA A 295 2.69 0.02 1.44
N GLY A 296 2.30 1.28 1.28
CA GLY A 296 1.04 1.68 0.66
C GLY A 296 0.55 2.96 1.30
N GLU A 297 1.13 4.09 0.92
CA GLU A 297 0.52 5.40 1.18
C GLU A 297 -0.53 5.66 0.10
N THR A 298 -1.66 6.22 0.53
CA THR A 298 -2.86 6.48 -0.31
C THR A 298 -2.62 7.46 -1.44
#